data_AF-A0A1G8FXT1-F1
#
_entry.id   AF-A0A1G8FXT1-F1
#
_cell.length_a   1.000
_cell.length_b   1.000
_cell.length_c   1.000
_cell.angle_alpha   90.00
_cell.angle_beta   90.00
_cell.angle_gamma   90.00
#
_symmetry.space_group_name_H-M   'P 1'
#
loop_
_entity.id
_entity.type
_entity.pdbx_description
1 polymer ?
#
loop_
_entity_poly.entity_id
_entity_poly.type
_entity_poly.pdbx_seq_one_letter_code
_entity_poly.pdbx_strand_id
1 'polypeptide(L)'
;NKTVKITKRLDKAKQPLQPPKPKQSTGNATKGTGKVKLLPSSKVHDAIGKLNSNQIKHIINGSKKSNHQWEKLVPDKNWGKIKEIIIDVMHNGADIPYKSVSSRVKMVNGQLVQVTYKKLPDGTIRISDAWVK
;
A
#
# COMPACT_ATOMS: atom_id res chain seq x y z
N ASN A 1 39.04 -41.07 -25.58
CA ASN A 1 38.57 -40.68 -24.23
C ASN A 1 38.69 -39.17 -24.03
N LYS A 2 37.63 -38.39 -24.32
CA LYS A 2 37.53 -37.01 -23.82
C LYS A 2 36.10 -36.73 -23.36
N THR A 3 36.03 -36.46 -22.07
CA THR A 3 34.88 -36.30 -21.19
C THR A 3 33.99 -35.12 -21.57
N VAL A 4 32.68 -35.36 -21.60
CA VAL A 4 31.62 -34.36 -21.77
C VAL A 4 31.52 -33.52 -20.49
N LYS A 5 31.68 -32.19 -20.57
CA LYS A 5 31.36 -31.26 -19.49
C LYS A 5 30.02 -30.59 -19.75
N ILE A 6 28.97 -31.16 -19.16
CA ILE A 6 27.64 -30.57 -19.07
C ILE A 6 27.70 -29.41 -18.07
N THR A 7 27.66 -28.17 -18.54
CA THR A 7 27.52 -27.00 -17.65
C THR A 7 26.03 -26.69 -17.49
N LYS A 8 25.48 -26.97 -16.31
CA LYS A 8 24.12 -26.57 -15.91
C LYS A 8 24.02 -25.04 -15.93
N ARG A 9 23.22 -24.47 -16.83
CA ARG A 9 22.78 -23.07 -16.71
C ARG A 9 21.67 -23.04 -15.66
N LEU A 10 22.01 -22.53 -14.48
CA LEU A 10 21.06 -22.25 -13.40
C LEU A 10 20.12 -21.11 -13.84
N ASP A 11 18.82 -21.37 -13.78
CA ASP A 11 17.76 -20.42 -14.08
C ASP A 11 17.94 -19.13 -13.29
N LYS A 12 17.99 -18.01 -14.03
CA LYS A 12 18.03 -16.66 -13.48
C LYS A 12 16.66 -16.36 -12.87
N ALA A 13 16.48 -16.69 -11.60
CA ALA A 13 15.29 -16.30 -10.84
C ALA A 13 15.14 -14.77 -10.93
N LYS A 14 14.09 -14.34 -11.63
CA LYS A 14 13.65 -12.95 -11.71
C LYS A 14 13.24 -12.55 -10.28
N GLN A 15 14.15 -11.91 -9.55
CA GLN A 15 13.84 -11.31 -8.26
C GLN A 15 12.60 -10.41 -8.44
N PRO A 16 11.61 -10.46 -7.54
CA PRO A 16 10.54 -9.46 -7.56
C PRO A 16 11.20 -8.09 -7.37
N LEU A 17 11.00 -7.21 -8.35
CA LEU A 17 11.49 -5.83 -8.34
C LEU A 17 11.05 -5.18 -7.03
N GLN A 18 12.01 -5.01 -6.12
CA GLN A 18 11.84 -4.14 -4.97
C GLN A 18 11.55 -2.73 -5.51
N PRO A 19 10.56 -1.99 -4.97
CA PRO A 19 10.34 -0.62 -5.39
C PRO A 19 11.62 0.21 -5.14
N PRO A 20 11.91 1.20 -5.99
CA PRO A 20 13.11 2.00 -5.85
C PRO A 20 13.19 2.60 -4.45
N LYS A 21 14.34 2.43 -3.79
CA LYS A 21 14.66 3.06 -2.51
C LYS A 21 14.37 4.57 -2.63
N PRO A 22 13.54 5.17 -1.77
CA PRO A 22 13.34 6.61 -1.83
C PRO A 22 14.69 7.28 -1.60
N LYS A 23 15.15 8.07 -2.59
CA LYS A 23 16.21 9.05 -2.35
C LYS A 23 15.71 9.95 -1.22
N GLN A 24 16.45 10.00 -0.13
CA GLN A 24 16.23 10.95 0.96
C GLN A 24 16.24 12.35 0.34
N SER A 25 15.08 12.97 0.25
CA SER A 25 14.97 14.41 0.04
C SER A 25 14.89 15.04 1.42
N THR A 26 16.04 15.48 1.91
CA THR A 26 16.15 16.49 2.96
C THR A 26 15.43 17.75 2.46
N GLY A 27 14.41 18.22 3.18
CA GLY A 27 13.68 19.42 2.77
C GLY A 27 12.51 19.81 3.64
N ASN A 28 12.82 20.57 4.69
CA ASN A 28 12.06 21.66 5.31
C ASN A 28 10.53 21.66 5.31
N ALA A 29 9.99 21.73 6.53
CA ALA A 29 8.67 22.26 6.83
C ALA A 29 8.50 23.63 6.18
N THR A 30 7.70 23.70 5.11
CA THR A 30 7.22 24.96 4.55
C THR A 30 5.71 24.93 4.51
N LYS A 31 5.12 25.84 5.27
CA LYS A 31 3.70 26.17 5.34
C LYS A 31 3.23 26.58 3.94
N GLY A 32 2.61 25.64 3.22
CA GLY A 32 2.07 25.86 1.88
C GLY A 32 0.59 25.49 1.86
N THR A 33 -0.26 26.48 1.64
CA THR A 33 -1.68 26.33 1.31
C THR A 33 -1.84 25.68 -0.07
N GLY A 34 -1.48 24.39 -0.18
CA GLY A 34 -1.87 23.56 -1.31
C GLY A 34 -3.23 22.97 -0.99
N LYS A 35 -4.22 23.12 -1.87
CA LYS A 35 -5.48 22.37 -1.78
C LYS A 35 -5.13 20.87 -1.80
N VAL A 36 -4.97 20.26 -0.64
CA VAL A 36 -4.89 18.80 -0.51
C VAL A 36 -6.21 18.30 -1.06
N LYS A 37 -6.16 17.60 -2.19
CA LYS A 37 -7.36 17.09 -2.85
C LYS A 37 -7.96 16.03 -1.95
N LEU A 38 -8.83 16.42 -1.01
CA LEU A 38 -9.51 15.50 -0.12
C LEU A 38 -10.40 14.59 -0.96
N LEU A 39 -10.30 13.28 -0.72
CA LEU A 39 -11.29 12.35 -1.25
C LEU A 39 -12.59 12.50 -0.42
N PRO A 40 -13.77 12.53 -1.05
CA PRO A 40 -15.03 12.63 -0.31
C PRO A 40 -15.19 11.44 0.63
N SER A 41 -15.62 11.70 1.87
CA SER A 41 -15.64 10.67 2.92
C SER A 41 -16.60 9.54 2.63
N SER A 42 -17.79 9.87 2.14
CA SER A 42 -18.77 8.89 1.67
C SER A 42 -18.17 7.88 0.68
N LYS A 43 -17.40 8.34 -0.31
CA LYS A 43 -16.81 7.45 -1.32
C LYS A 43 -15.76 6.50 -0.74
N VAL A 44 -14.99 6.94 0.26
CA VAL A 44 -13.99 6.10 0.92
C VAL A 44 -14.67 5.06 1.81
N HIS A 45 -15.68 5.48 2.58
CA HIS A 45 -16.49 4.59 3.42
C HIS A 45 -17.21 3.53 2.57
N ASP A 46 -17.82 3.92 1.45
CA ASP A 46 -18.45 3.00 0.52
C ASP A 46 -17.46 1.99 -0.07
N ALA A 47 -16.25 2.45 -0.42
CA ALA A 47 -15.20 1.60 -0.98
C ALA A 47 -14.75 0.53 0.03
N ILE A 48 -14.65 0.89 1.31
CA ILE A 48 -14.30 -0.04 2.41
C ILE A 48 -15.47 -0.98 2.70
N GLY A 49 -16.70 -0.47 2.73
CA GLY A 49 -17.91 -1.27 2.99
C GLY A 49 -18.17 -2.34 1.92
N LYS A 50 -17.65 -2.12 0.70
CA LYS A 50 -17.73 -3.08 -0.42
C LYS A 50 -16.63 -4.15 -0.41
N LEU A 51 -15.69 -4.12 0.54
CA LEU A 51 -14.65 -5.15 0.66
C LEU A 51 -15.26 -6.45 1.19
N ASN A 52 -15.02 -7.55 0.49
CA ASN A 52 -15.42 -8.86 0.98
C ASN A 52 -14.42 -9.42 2.01
N SER A 53 -14.83 -10.46 2.74
CA SER A 53 -14.02 -11.07 3.81
C SER A 53 -12.64 -11.55 3.36
N ASN A 54 -12.48 -11.99 2.10
CA ASN A 54 -11.18 -12.43 1.58
C ASN A 54 -10.25 -11.24 1.33
N GLN A 55 -10.79 -10.13 0.82
CA GLN A 55 -10.04 -8.89 0.65
C GLN A 55 -9.63 -8.31 2.00
N ILE A 56 -10.54 -8.31 2.98
CA ILE A 56 -10.25 -7.85 4.35
C ILE A 56 -9.13 -8.69 4.96
N LYS A 57 -9.24 -10.02 4.91
CA LYS A 57 -8.19 -10.94 5.39
C LYS A 57 -6.85 -10.70 4.69
N HIS A 58 -6.88 -10.42 3.38
CA HIS A 58 -5.68 -10.09 2.63
C HIS A 58 -5.06 -8.76 3.07
N ILE A 59 -5.85 -7.72 3.31
CA ILE A 59 -5.32 -6.44 3.82
C ILE A 59 -4.70 -6.63 5.20
N ILE A 60 -5.35 -7.38 6.10
CA ILE A 60 -4.89 -7.57 7.49
C ILE A 60 -3.62 -8.43 7.55
N ASN A 61 -3.59 -9.55 6.83
CA ASN A 61 -2.53 -10.55 6.96
C ASN A 61 -1.50 -10.52 5.83
N GLY A 62 -1.81 -9.82 4.74
CA GLY A 62 -1.06 -9.88 3.50
C GLY A 62 -1.22 -11.19 2.74
N SER A 63 -0.14 -11.64 2.11
CA SER A 63 -0.06 -12.88 1.34
C SER A 63 1.05 -13.79 1.86
N LYS A 64 1.15 -15.02 1.35
CA LYS A 64 2.14 -16.02 1.78
C LYS A 64 3.59 -15.54 1.84
N LYS A 65 3.97 -14.50 1.09
CA LYS A 65 5.33 -13.92 1.04
C LYS A 65 5.38 -12.43 1.38
N SER A 66 4.29 -11.86 1.88
CA SER A 66 4.22 -10.43 2.20
C SER A 66 3.32 -10.26 3.41
N ASN A 67 3.89 -9.84 4.53
CA ASN A 67 3.14 -9.43 5.71
C ASN A 67 2.90 -7.92 5.60
N HIS A 68 1.68 -7.46 5.87
CA HIS A 68 1.31 -6.05 5.82
C HIS A 68 1.63 -5.30 7.12
N GLN A 69 2.23 -5.98 8.10
CA GLN A 69 2.82 -5.40 9.31
C GLN A 69 1.87 -4.55 10.15
N TRP A 70 0.56 -4.82 10.06
CA TRP A 70 -0.46 -4.11 10.84
C TRP A 70 -0.22 -4.25 12.35
N GLU A 71 0.43 -5.32 12.80
CA GLU A 71 0.83 -5.51 14.20
C GLU A 71 1.67 -4.36 14.79
N LYS A 72 2.36 -3.57 13.95
CA LYS A 72 3.13 -2.39 14.40
C LYS A 72 2.26 -1.23 14.87
N LEU A 73 1.01 -1.16 14.41
CA LEU A 73 0.04 -0.11 14.74
C LEU A 73 -1.17 -0.64 15.50
N VAL A 74 -1.57 -1.86 15.16
CA VAL A 74 -2.76 -2.55 15.64
C VAL A 74 -2.32 -3.98 16.00
N PRO A 75 -1.75 -4.19 17.21
CA PRO A 75 -1.17 -5.49 17.61
C PRO A 75 -2.17 -6.66 17.55
N ASP A 76 -3.44 -6.39 17.84
CA ASP A 76 -4.56 -7.35 17.77
C ASP A 76 -5.10 -7.57 16.35
N LYS A 77 -4.53 -6.91 15.34
CA LYS A 77 -4.96 -6.94 13.94
C LYS A 77 -6.47 -6.70 13.76
N ASN A 78 -7.05 -5.92 14.66
CA ASN A 78 -8.48 -5.63 14.65
C ASN A 78 -8.87 -4.82 13.40
N TRP A 79 -9.75 -5.39 12.57
CA TRP A 79 -10.23 -4.76 11.35
C TRP A 79 -10.88 -3.39 11.59
N GLY A 80 -11.62 -3.23 12.69
CA GLY A 80 -12.27 -1.98 13.07
C GLY A 80 -11.29 -0.83 13.30
N LYS A 81 -10.10 -1.10 13.83
CA LYS A 81 -9.04 -0.11 13.96
C LYS A 81 -8.29 0.11 12.64
N ILE A 82 -7.99 -0.97 11.92
CA ILE A 82 -7.30 -0.92 10.63
C ILE A 82 -8.12 -0.11 9.60
N LYS A 83 -9.44 -0.31 9.52
CA LYS A 83 -10.31 0.45 8.61
C LYS A 83 -10.24 1.95 8.89
N GLU A 84 -10.18 2.37 10.16
CA GLU A 84 -10.15 3.78 10.54
C GLU A 84 -8.82 4.43 10.11
N ILE A 85 -7.71 3.72 10.27
CA ILE A 85 -6.41 4.14 9.76
C ILE A 85 -6.44 4.27 8.23
N ILE A 86 -7.03 3.31 7.52
CA ILE A 86 -7.16 3.36 6.05
C ILE A 86 -8.00 4.57 5.61
N ILE A 87 -9.13 4.84 6.29
CA ILE A 87 -9.97 6.01 6.04
C ILE A 87 -9.15 7.29 6.21
N ASP A 88 -8.43 7.41 7.33
CA ASP A 88 -7.61 8.57 7.63
C ASP A 88 -6.48 8.78 6.59
N VAL A 89 -5.79 7.71 6.17
CA VAL A 89 -4.78 7.77 5.09
C VAL A 89 -5.41 8.19 3.76
N MET A 90 -6.60 7.68 3.44
CA MET A 90 -7.30 8.06 2.21
C MET A 90 -7.77 9.52 2.23
N HIS A 91 -8.13 10.06 3.40
CA HIS A 91 -8.55 11.45 3.55
C HIS A 91 -7.38 12.43 3.56
N ASN A 92 -6.42 12.17 4.44
CA ASN A 92 -5.41 13.11 4.87
C ASN A 92 -4.01 12.74 4.36
N GLY A 93 -3.87 11.59 3.69
CA GLY A 93 -2.62 11.16 3.09
C GLY A 93 -2.29 11.89 1.79
N ALA A 94 -1.01 11.85 1.45
CA ALA A 94 -0.49 12.41 0.21
C ALA A 94 -0.59 11.40 -0.93
N ASP A 95 -1.03 11.85 -2.11
CA ASP A 95 -1.06 11.03 -3.32
C ASP A 95 0.37 10.74 -3.81
N ILE A 96 0.65 9.47 -4.06
CA ILE A 96 1.88 9.00 -4.71
C ILE A 96 1.55 8.06 -5.87
N PRO A 97 2.30 8.12 -6.99
CA PRO A 97 2.14 7.13 -8.06
C PRO A 97 2.58 5.75 -7.56
N TYR A 98 1.78 4.72 -7.86
CA TYR A 98 2.12 3.33 -7.53
C TYR A 98 1.81 2.38 -8.69
N LYS A 99 2.83 2.03 -9.48
CA LYS A 99 2.67 1.19 -10.68
C LYS A 99 1.58 1.77 -11.59
N SER A 100 0.55 0.98 -11.93
CA SER A 100 -0.60 1.38 -12.76
C SER A 100 -1.81 1.85 -11.94
N VAL A 101 -1.68 2.02 -10.62
CA VAL A 101 -2.76 2.44 -9.73
C VAL A 101 -2.37 3.67 -8.92
N SER A 102 -3.36 4.30 -8.30
CA SER A 102 -3.14 5.40 -7.39
C SER A 102 -2.82 4.86 -5.99
N SER A 103 -2.06 5.63 -5.22
CA SER A 103 -1.80 5.29 -3.83
C SER A 103 -1.73 6.55 -2.97
N ARG A 104 -2.11 6.42 -1.70
CA ARG A 104 -1.94 7.44 -0.67
C ARG A 104 -1.07 6.91 0.44
N VAL A 105 -0.29 7.80 1.03
CA VAL A 105 0.55 7.51 2.19
C VAL A 105 0.35 8.52 3.30
N LYS A 106 0.43 8.05 4.55
CA LYS A 106 0.41 8.90 5.74
C LYS A 106 1.26 8.28 6.84
N MET A 107 1.92 9.14 7.62
CA MET A 107 2.55 8.74 8.88
C MET A 107 1.49 8.61 9.96
N VAL A 108 1.45 7.45 10.62
CA VAL A 108 0.57 7.15 11.75
C VAL A 108 1.45 6.56 12.85
N ASN A 109 1.54 7.21 14.00
CA ASN A 109 2.36 6.77 15.15
C ASN A 109 3.79 6.32 14.77
N GLY A 110 4.47 7.10 13.93
CA GLY A 110 5.84 6.81 13.50
C GLY A 110 5.97 5.70 12.45
N GLN A 111 4.87 5.10 11.98
CA GLN A 111 4.86 4.13 10.90
C GLN A 111 4.26 4.72 9.62
N LEU A 112 4.84 4.42 8.47
CA LEU A 112 4.32 4.87 7.19
C LEU A 112 3.27 3.87 6.67
N VAL A 113 2.03 4.30 6.62
CA VAL A 113 0.92 3.51 6.07
C VAL A 113 0.74 3.88 4.60
N GLN A 114 0.63 2.86 3.75
CA GLN A 114 0.34 3.01 2.32
C GLN A 114 -0.97 2.30 1.97
N VAL A 115 -1.86 3.02 1.29
CA VAL A 115 -3.11 2.49 0.75
C VAL A 115 -3.07 2.62 -0.76
N THR A 116 -3.43 1.56 -1.48
CA THR A 116 -3.54 1.57 -2.95
C THR A 116 -5.01 1.48 -3.35
N TYR A 117 -5.37 2.24 -4.36
CA TYR A 117 -6.73 2.32 -4.85
C TYR A 117 -6.78 2.57 -6.35
N LYS A 118 -7.90 2.16 -6.95
CA LYS A 118 -8.26 2.50 -8.31
C LYS A 118 -9.34 3.56 -8.28
N LYS A 119 -9.15 4.61 -9.08
CA LYS A 119 -10.20 5.58 -9.38
C LYS A 119 -10.80 5.22 -10.73
N LEU A 120 -12.10 4.93 -10.74
CA LEU A 120 -12.84 4.64 -11.96
C LEU A 120 -13.23 5.95 -12.69
N PRO A 121 -13.57 5.90 -13.99
CA PRO A 121 -13.94 7.08 -14.77
C PRO A 121 -15.15 7.84 -14.21
N ASP A 122 -16.10 7.13 -13.61
CA ASP A 122 -17.26 7.68 -12.88
C ASP A 122 -16.90 8.34 -11.53
N GLY A 123 -15.62 8.32 -11.15
CA GLY A 123 -15.13 8.84 -9.89
C GLY A 123 -15.40 7.93 -8.69
N THR A 124 -15.80 6.68 -8.90
CA THR A 124 -15.85 5.64 -7.87
C THR A 124 -14.44 5.23 -7.45
N ILE A 125 -14.26 4.99 -6.15
CA ILE A 125 -13.00 4.55 -5.55
C ILE A 125 -13.09 3.07 -5.22
N ARG A 126 -12.06 2.30 -5.54
CA ARG A 126 -11.93 0.89 -5.16
C ARG A 126 -10.60 0.67 -4.47
N ILE A 127 -10.63 0.36 -3.18
CA ILE A 127 -9.44 0.01 -2.42
C ILE A 127 -8.97 -1.37 -2.88
N SER A 128 -7.68 -1.47 -3.17
CA SER A 128 -7.07 -2.72 -3.65
C SER A 128 -6.25 -3.38 -2.56
N ASP A 129 -5.44 -2.59 -1.83
CA ASP A 129 -4.53 -3.10 -0.82
C ASP A 129 -4.12 -1.99 0.17
N ALA A 130 -3.70 -2.36 1.37
CA ALA A 130 -3.16 -1.45 2.38
C ALA A 130 -2.20 -2.16 3.35
N TRP A 131 -1.06 -1.50 3.64
CA TRP A 131 -0.02 -2.05 4.51
C TRP A 131 0.77 -0.97 5.24
N VAL A 132 1.47 -1.41 6.30
CA VAL A 132 2.46 -0.63 7.04
C VAL A 132 3.86 -0.94 6.50
N LYS A 133 4.68 0.08 6.27
CA LYS A 133 6.08 -0.07 5.82
C LYS A 133 7.08 -0.22 6.97
#